data_AF-A0A923K126-F1
#
_entry.id   AF-A0A923K126-F1
#
_cell.length_a   1.000
_cell.length_b   1.000
_cell.length_c   1.000
_cell.angle_alpha   90.00
_cell.angle_beta   90.00
_cell.angle_gamma   90.00
#
_symmetry.space_group_name_H-M   'P 1'
#
loop_
_entity.id
_entity.type
_entity.pdbx_description
1 polymer ?
#
loop_
_entity_poly.entity_id
_entity_poly.type
_entity_poly.pdbx_seq_one_letter_code
_entity_poly.pdbx_strand_id
1 'polypeptide(L)' 'MKPMLFLAVIATSAVLSGCVVQSSYSKTIAVTKDAEGKVVQTVETETVIQPGQGYPMRLQLIKGIQPN' A
#
# COMPACT_ATOMS: atom_id res chain seq x y z
N MET A 1 -25.65 8.74 -34.80
CA MET A 1 -24.18 8.86 -34.74
C MET A 1 -23.68 9.40 -33.39
N LYS A 2 -24.16 10.56 -32.91
CA LYS A 2 -23.78 11.14 -31.61
C LYS A 2 -23.92 10.22 -30.37
N PRO A 3 -25.01 9.43 -30.18
CA PRO A 3 -25.15 8.61 -28.97
C PRO A 3 -24.18 7.42 -28.92
N MET A 4 -23.81 6.85 -30.07
CA MET A 4 -22.79 5.80 -30.15
C MET A 4 -21.40 6.31 -29.75
N LEU A 5 -21.09 7.57 -30.09
CA LEU A 5 -19.81 8.19 -29.73
C LEU A 5 -19.71 8.38 -28.20
N PHE A 6 -20.79 8.82 -27.55
CA PHE A 6 -20.84 8.96 -26.09
C PHE A 6 -20.69 7.61 -25.37
N LEU A 7 -21.32 6.56 -25.87
CA LEU A 7 -21.20 5.22 -25.30
C LEU A 7 -19.76 4.68 -25.39
N ALA A 8 -19.09 4.93 -26.52
CA ALA A 8 -17.68 4.54 -26.71
C ALA A 8 -16.73 5.29 -25.76
N VAL A 9 -16.98 6.57 -25.49
CA VAL A 9 -16.17 7.36 -24.54
C VAL A 9 -16.36 6.87 -23.10
N ILE A 10 -17.58 6.51 -22.71
CA ILE A 10 -17.85 5.99 -21.35
C ILE A 10 -17.23 4.60 -21.17
N ALA A 11 -17.32 3.74 -22.19
CA ALA A 11 -16.73 2.40 -22.13
C ALA A 11 -15.20 2.44 -22.03
N THR A 12 -14.55 3.34 -22.79
CA THR A 12 -13.08 3.47 -22.78
C THR A 12 -12.54 4.08 -21.50
N SER A 13 -13.25 5.05 -20.89
CA SER A 13 -12.85 5.62 -19.61
C SER A 13 -12.95 4.60 -18.48
N ALA A 14 -14.01 3.77 -18.46
CA ALA A 14 -14.19 2.73 -17.45
C ALA A 14 -13.07 1.67 -17.46
N VAL A 15 -12.57 1.30 -18.64
CA VAL A 15 -11.48 0.31 -18.79
C VAL A 15 -10.13 0.89 -18.35
N LEU A 16 -9.91 2.20 -18.54
CA LEU A 16 -8.65 2.86 -18.16
C LEU A 16 -8.58 3.25 -16.68
N SER A 17 -9.71 3.31 -15.97
CA SER A 17 -9.78 3.71 -14.55
C SER A 17 -9.49 2.58 -13.54
N GLY A 18 -9.02 1.40 -13.98
CA GLY A 18 -9.10 0.17 -13.16
C GLY A 18 -7.82 -0.39 -12.51
N CYS A 19 -6.62 -0.05 -12.96
CA CYS A 19 -5.42 -0.79 -12.53
C CYS A 19 -4.61 -0.04 -11.48
N VAL A 20 -5.20 0.21 -10.30
CA VAL A 20 -4.38 0.51 -9.12
C VAL A 20 -3.71 -0.78 -8.67
N VAL A 21 -2.40 -0.86 -8.87
CA VAL A 21 -1.66 -2.06 -8.52
C VAL A 21 -1.62 -2.17 -6.99
N GLN A 22 -2.28 -3.19 -6.45
CA GLN A 22 -2.49 -3.32 -5.00
C GLN A 22 -1.15 -3.48 -4.29
N SER A 23 -0.69 -2.41 -3.65
CA SER A 23 0.44 -2.47 -2.73
C SER A 23 -0.03 -3.16 -1.44
N SER A 24 0.75 -4.12 -0.94
CA SER A 24 0.49 -4.72 0.36
C SER A 24 1.53 -4.23 1.37
N TYR A 25 1.03 -3.85 2.54
CA TYR A 25 1.84 -3.52 3.71
C TYR A 25 1.56 -4.57 4.78
N SER A 26 2.61 -5.15 5.34
CA SER A 26 2.53 -6.09 6.45
C SER A 26 3.43 -5.62 7.58
N LYS A 27 2.86 -5.48 8.78
CA LYS A 27 3.59 -5.20 10.02
C LYS A 27 3.39 -6.34 10.99
N THR A 28 4.49 -6.92 11.46
CA THR A 28 4.48 -7.96 12.49
C THR A 28 5.15 -7.42 13.74
N ILE A 29 4.47 -7.51 14.87
CA ILE A 29 4.97 -7.11 16.17
C ILE A 29 5.09 -8.36 17.03
N ALA A 30 6.32 -8.74 17.39
CA ALA A 30 6.61 -9.82 18.31
C ALA A 30 6.97 -9.25 19.68
N VAL A 31 6.31 -9.73 20.73
CA VAL A 31 6.50 -9.26 22.10
C VAL A 31 6.96 -10.42 22.97
N THR A 32 8.15 -10.30 23.56
CA THR A 32 8.66 -11.25 24.55
C THR A 32 8.33 -10.74 25.94
N LYS A 33 7.78 -11.60 26.78
CA LYS A 33 7.44 -11.30 28.18
C LYS A 33 8.24 -12.17 29.14
N ASP A 34 8.54 -11.63 30.32
CA ASP A 34 9.09 -12.40 31.44
C ASP A 34 8.00 -13.20 32.17
N ALA A 35 8.40 -13.95 33.20
CA ALA A 35 7.50 -14.79 34.00
C ALA A 35 6.45 -13.97 34.78
N GLU A 36 6.74 -12.70 35.08
CA GLU A 36 5.80 -11.77 35.71
C GLU A 36 4.85 -11.10 34.69
N GLY A 37 4.99 -11.41 33.40
CA GLY A 37 4.15 -10.90 32.32
C GLY A 37 4.54 -9.50 31.82
N LYS A 38 5.68 -8.96 32.26
CA LYS A 38 6.21 -7.68 31.81
C LYS A 38 6.91 -7.87 30.46
N VAL A 39 6.74 -6.88 29.59
CA VAL A 39 7.38 -6.87 28.26
C VAL A 39 8.87 -6.58 28.43
N VAL A 40 9.70 -7.52 27.98
CA VAL A 40 11.17 -7.40 28.01
C VAL A 40 11.75 -7.11 26.64
N GLN A 41 11.01 -7.38 25.56
CA GLN A 41 11.45 -7.10 24.21
C GLN A 41 10.26 -6.93 23.26
N THR A 42 10.37 -5.97 22.35
CA THR A 42 9.47 -5.78 21.22
C THR A 42 10.30 -5.77 19.94
N VAL A 43 9.96 -6.64 18.99
CA VAL A 43 10.56 -6.68 17.66
C VAL A 43 9.47 -6.32 16.65
N GLU A 44 9.70 -5.27 15.87
CA GLU A 44 8.80 -4.82 14.81
C GLU A 44 9.44 -5.10 13.44
N THR A 45 8.73 -5.85 12.61
CA THR A 45 9.14 -6.13 11.23
C THR A 45 8.10 -5.54 10.29
N GLU A 46 8.55 -4.71 9.36
CA GLU A 46 7.71 -4.07 8.35
C GLU A 46 8.13 -4.50 6.95
N THR A 47 7.17 -4.99 6.16
CA THR A 47 7.39 -5.43 4.78
C THR A 47 6.42 -4.71 3.86
N VAL A 48 6.95 -4.15 2.77
CA VAL A 48 6.17 -3.52 1.69
C VAL A 48 6.35 -4.33 0.41
N ILE A 49 5.25 -4.77 -0.19
CA ILE A 49 5.25 -5.40 -1.52
C ILE A 49 4.51 -4.47 -2.47
N GLN A 50 5.22 -4.00 -3.50
CA GLN A 50 4.65 -3.19 -4.58
C GLN A 50 4.74 -4.00 -5.86
N PRO A 51 3.60 -4.39 -6.46
CA PRO A 51 3.66 -5.10 -7.73
C PRO A 51 4.02 -4.08 -8.82
N GLY A 52 5.23 -4.20 -9.36
CA GLY A 52 5.76 -3.31 -10.41
C GLY A 52 6.99 -2.50 -9.97
N GLN A 53 7.97 -2.40 -10.88
CA GLN A 53 9.10 -1.48 -10.75
C GLN A 53 8.64 -0.09 -11.17
N GLY A 54 8.43 0.84 -10.24
CA GLY A 54 8.26 2.26 -10.58
C GLY A 54 7.09 3.03 -9.97
N TYR A 55 6.29 2.44 -9.07
CA TYR A 55 5.41 3.27 -8.23
C TYR A 55 6.26 3.85 -7.08
N PRO A 56 6.51 5.17 -7.05
CA PRO A 56 7.26 5.76 -5.97
C PRO A 56 6.41 5.66 -4.70
N MET A 57 6.87 4.89 -3.72
CA MET A 57 6.36 5.02 -2.36
C MET A 57 6.46 6.49 -1.96
N ARG A 58 5.33 7.11 -1.63
CA ARG A 58 5.32 8.47 -1.09
C ARG A 58 5.74 8.40 0.38
N LEU A 59 7.03 8.11 0.62
CA LEU A 59 7.64 8.02 1.96
C LEU A 59 7.36 9.27 2.79
N GLN A 60 7.23 10.43 2.15
CA GLN A 60 6.86 11.72 2.73
C GLN A 60 5.47 11.72 3.40
N LEU A 61 4.57 10.82 3.02
CA LEU A 61 3.23 10.67 3.58
C LEU A 61 3.17 9.64 4.72
N ILE A 62 4.26 8.90 4.95
CA ILE A 62 4.34 7.88 6.01
C ILE A 62 4.86 8.58 7.28
N LYS A 63 4.00 8.71 8.29
CA LYS A 63 4.38 9.29 9.58
C LYS A 63 5.55 8.50 10.19
N GLY A 64 6.63 9.21 10.54
CA GLY A 64 7.80 8.62 11.22
C GLY A 64 8.97 8.27 10.30
N ILE A 65 8.83 8.38 8.97
CA ILE A 65 9.95 8.21 8.05
C ILE A 65 10.64 9.57 7.83
N GLN A 66 11.94 9.65 8.15
CA GLN A 66 12.81 10.76 7.77
C GLN A 66 13.43 10.44 6.40
N PRO A 67 13.13 11.18 5.32
CA PRO A 67 13.91 11.09 4.10
C PRO A 67 15.33 11.62 4.38
N ASN A 68 16.34 10.82 4.03
CA ASN A 68 17.76 11.20 4.10
C ASN A 68 18.11 12.25 3.04
#